data_AF-A0A1X0NXY8-F1
#
_entry.id   AF-A0A1X0NXY8-F1
#
_cell.length_a   1.000
_cell.length_b   1.000
_cell.length_c   1.000
_cell.angle_alpha   90.00
_cell.angle_beta   90.00
_cell.angle_gamma   90.00
#
_symmetry.space_group_name_H-M   'P 1'
#
loop_
_entity.id
_entity.type
_entity.pdbx_description
1 polymer ?
#
loop_
_entity_poly.entity_id
_entity_poly.type
_entity_poly.pdbx_seq_one_letter_code
_entity_poly.pdbx_strand_id
1 'polypeptide(L)'
;MLLYIRVCLLLLLLLVVLFADESGISSRVLAKECSVKQGMRAWKHDGGMFLREGTTLIWHEMDKKGTRIAAFTEEMRQDGQVILRDEKRDMQILLRSDLCAMRHGNQEEFHQLYAGQFLKTVDCT
;
A
#
# COMPACT_ATOMS: atom_id res chain seq x y z
N MET A 1 -14.13 -71.33 2.35
CA MET A 1 -15.11 -70.26 2.70
C MET A 1 -14.47 -69.08 3.45
N LEU A 2 -13.69 -69.31 4.52
CA LEU A 2 -13.04 -68.22 5.29
C LEU A 2 -12.06 -67.33 4.50
N LEU A 3 -11.39 -67.87 3.47
CA LEU A 3 -10.44 -67.11 2.65
C LEU A 3 -11.13 -66.03 1.80
N TYR A 4 -12.30 -66.36 1.22
CA TYR A 4 -13.10 -65.44 0.40
C TYR A 4 -13.64 -64.26 1.21
N ILE A 5 -14.04 -64.52 2.47
CA ILE A 5 -14.54 -63.48 3.38
C ILE A 5 -13.43 -62.48 3.71
N ARG A 6 -12.20 -62.95 3.95
CA ARG A 6 -11.05 -62.08 4.25
C ARG A 6 -10.61 -61.24 3.05
N VAL A 7 -10.67 -61.80 1.84
CA VAL A 7 -10.36 -61.07 0.60
C VAL A 7 -11.44 -60.02 0.30
N CYS A 8 -12.71 -60.33 0.50
CA CYS A 8 -13.80 -59.35 0.35
C CYS A 8 -13.67 -58.19 1.34
N LEU A 9 -13.31 -58.46 2.60
CA LEU A 9 -13.15 -57.42 3.62
C LEU A 9 -11.99 -56.47 3.33
N LEU A 10 -10.88 -57.00 2.80
CA LEU A 10 -9.74 -56.20 2.35
C LEU A 10 -10.10 -55.32 1.14
N LEU A 11 -10.85 -55.85 0.18
CA LEU A 11 -11.33 -55.08 -0.98
C LEU A 11 -12.29 -53.96 -0.57
N LEU A 12 -13.18 -54.23 0.39
CA LEU A 12 -14.10 -53.23 0.95
C LEU A 12 -13.36 -52.10 1.67
N LEU A 13 -12.34 -52.43 2.47
CA LEU A 13 -11.47 -51.44 3.13
C LEU A 13 -10.70 -50.58 2.12
N LEU A 14 -10.19 -51.19 1.04
CA LEU A 14 -9.47 -50.48 -0.01
C LEU A 14 -10.38 -49.53 -0.80
N LEU A 15 -11.64 -49.93 -1.03
CA LEU A 15 -12.67 -49.08 -1.61
C LEU A 15 -13.00 -47.86 -0.73
N VAL A 16 -13.11 -48.04 0.59
CA VAL A 16 -13.39 -46.92 1.51
C VAL A 16 -12.24 -45.90 1.53
N VAL A 17 -10.99 -46.34 1.44
CA VAL A 17 -9.82 -45.43 1.36
C VAL A 17 -9.78 -44.67 0.04
N LEU A 18 -10.18 -45.30 -1.07
CA LEU A 18 -10.19 -44.64 -2.39
C LEU A 18 -11.34 -43.63 -2.56
N PHE A 19 -12.42 -43.74 -1.79
CA PHE A 19 -13.56 -42.81 -1.83
C PHE A 19 -13.56 -41.77 -0.70
N ALA A 20 -12.54 -41.75 0.17
CA ALA A 20 -12.47 -40.83 1.30
C ALA A 20 -11.95 -39.42 0.95
N ASP A 21 -11.55 -39.16 -0.30
CA ASP A 21 -10.78 -37.96 -0.67
C ASP A 21 -11.51 -36.98 -1.62
N GLU A 22 -12.84 -36.84 -1.48
CA GLU A 22 -13.61 -35.80 -2.19
C GLU A 22 -14.15 -34.68 -1.29
N SER A 23 -13.63 -34.54 -0.08
CA SER A 23 -13.75 -33.29 0.69
C SER A 23 -12.47 -32.47 0.57
N GLY A 24 -12.00 -32.31 -0.67
CA GLY A 24 -11.08 -31.26 -1.06
C GLY A 24 -11.76 -29.92 -0.80
N ILE A 25 -11.62 -29.41 0.43
CA ILE A 25 -11.86 -28.02 0.77
C ILE A 25 -10.86 -27.23 -0.06
N SER A 26 -11.27 -26.92 -1.30
CA SER A 26 -10.61 -25.92 -2.14
C SER A 26 -10.78 -24.61 -1.38
N SER A 27 -9.79 -24.35 -0.52
CA SER A 27 -9.56 -23.05 0.05
C SER A 27 -9.28 -22.14 -1.14
N ARG A 28 -10.34 -21.60 -1.73
CA ARG A 28 -10.26 -20.53 -2.72
C ARG A 28 -9.68 -19.35 -1.97
N VAL A 29 -8.36 -19.32 -1.88
CA VAL A 29 -7.61 -18.12 -1.56
C VAL A 29 -8.05 -17.13 -2.63
N LEU A 30 -8.99 -16.25 -2.27
CA LEU A 30 -9.38 -15.11 -3.07
C LEU A 30 -8.11 -14.30 -3.26
N ALA A 31 -7.46 -14.49 -4.42
CA ALA A 31 -6.35 -13.65 -4.81
C ALA A 31 -6.90 -12.22 -4.88
N LYS A 32 -6.54 -11.39 -3.89
CA LYS A 32 -6.88 -9.97 -3.91
C LYS A 32 -6.17 -9.35 -5.10
N GLU A 33 -6.94 -8.81 -6.03
CA GLU A 33 -6.39 -8.21 -7.24
C GLU A 33 -5.74 -6.87 -6.88
N CYS A 34 -4.42 -6.85 -6.82
CA CYS A 34 -3.66 -5.65 -6.53
C CYS A 34 -3.49 -4.81 -7.80
N SER A 35 -3.93 -3.56 -7.78
CA SER A 35 -3.70 -2.61 -8.86
C SER A 35 -2.66 -1.56 -8.46
N VAL A 36 -1.69 -1.29 -9.35
CA VAL A 36 -0.78 -0.16 -9.16
C VAL A 36 -1.58 1.11 -9.40
N LYS A 37 -1.74 1.95 -8.37
CA LYS A 37 -2.44 3.22 -8.52
C LYS A 37 -1.56 4.17 -9.31
N GLN A 38 -2.15 4.74 -10.35
CA GLN A 38 -1.55 5.88 -11.03
C GLN A 38 -1.67 7.12 -10.13
N GLY A 39 -0.63 7.94 -10.15
CA GLY A 39 -0.55 9.18 -9.37
C GLY A 39 0.47 9.08 -8.24
N MET A 40 1.33 10.09 -8.18
CA MET A 40 2.30 10.32 -7.10
C MET A 40 1.53 10.60 -5.80
N ARG A 41 1.22 9.54 -5.05
CA ARG A 41 0.37 9.57 -3.84
C ARG A 41 1.15 9.28 -2.56
N ALA A 42 2.44 8.97 -2.69
CA ALA A 42 3.34 8.75 -1.57
C ALA A 42 4.72 9.33 -1.94
N TRP A 43 5.31 10.10 -1.04
CA TRP A 43 6.67 10.63 -1.18
C TRP A 43 7.47 10.29 0.08
N LYS A 44 8.65 9.70 -0.06
CA LYS A 44 9.43 9.18 1.06
C LYS A 44 10.80 9.86 1.15
N HIS A 45 11.23 10.10 2.38
CA HIS A 45 12.59 10.48 2.75
C HIS A 45 13.09 9.61 3.91
N ASP A 46 14.31 9.84 4.37
CA ASP A 46 14.91 9.06 5.45
C ASP A 46 14.17 9.21 6.79
N GLY A 47 13.50 10.35 7.00
CA GLY A 47 12.80 10.72 8.22
C GLY A 47 11.37 10.17 8.35
N GLY A 48 10.78 9.74 7.23
CA GLY A 48 9.34 9.52 7.16
C GLY A 48 8.81 9.58 5.73
N MET A 49 7.53 9.93 5.59
CA MET A 49 6.89 10.04 4.29
C MET A 49 5.67 10.95 4.31
N PHE A 50 5.34 11.51 3.14
CA PHE A 50 4.09 12.19 2.88
C PHE A 50 3.15 11.22 2.15
N LEU A 51 1.93 11.06 2.65
CA LEU A 51 0.91 10.17 2.09
C LEU A 51 -0.36 10.94 1.76
N ARG A 52 -0.84 10.80 0.52
CA ARG A 52 -2.11 11.38 0.09
C ARG A 52 -3.27 10.51 0.55
N GLU A 53 -4.25 11.13 1.19
CA GLU A 53 -5.45 10.48 1.70
C GLU A 53 -6.46 10.19 0.59
N GLY A 54 -6.51 8.95 0.12
CA GLY A 54 -7.53 8.55 -0.85
C GLY A 54 -7.51 9.44 -2.10
N THR A 55 -8.70 9.77 -2.59
CA THR A 55 -8.89 10.68 -3.72
C THR A 55 -8.88 12.16 -3.32
N THR A 56 -8.77 12.46 -2.02
CA THR A 56 -8.78 13.85 -1.51
C THR A 56 -7.50 14.59 -1.89
N LEU A 57 -7.46 15.90 -1.70
CA LEU A 57 -6.25 16.72 -1.84
C LEU A 57 -5.43 16.78 -0.54
N ILE A 58 -5.80 16.00 0.49
CA ILE A 58 -5.11 16.06 1.78
C ILE A 58 -3.91 15.11 1.78
N TRP A 59 -2.79 15.62 2.28
CA TRP A 59 -1.55 14.89 2.49
C TRP A 59 -1.20 14.89 3.97
N HIS A 60 -0.76 13.73 4.47
CA HIS A 60 -0.29 13.57 5.83
C HIS A 60 1.21 13.30 5.82
N GLU A 61 1.97 14.08 6.58
CA GLU A 61 3.35 13.73 6.92
C GLU A 61 3.33 12.72 8.05
N MET A 62 4.08 11.64 7.85
CA MET A 62 4.19 10.50 8.73
C MET A 62 5.64 10.33 9.14
N ASP A 63 5.91 10.06 10.42
CA ASP A 63 7.24 9.68 10.87
C ASP A 63 7.60 8.24 10.44
N LYS A 64 8.81 7.79 10.77
CA LYS A 64 9.26 6.41 10.49
C LYS A 64 8.41 5.33 11.19
N LYS A 65 7.69 5.68 12.26
CA LYS A 65 6.82 4.78 13.02
C LYS A 65 5.39 4.73 12.46
N GLY A 66 5.08 5.57 11.46
CA GLY A 66 3.73 5.71 10.91
C GLY A 66 2.82 6.60 11.74
N THR A 67 3.39 7.46 12.60
CA THR A 67 2.63 8.47 13.35
C THR A 67 2.40 9.70 12.48
N ARG A 68 1.17 10.19 12.41
CA ARG A 68 0.84 11.46 11.75
C ARG A 68 1.48 12.63 12.51
N ILE A 69 2.29 13.41 11.82
CA ILE A 69 2.97 14.60 12.35
C ILE A 69 2.22 15.87 11.94
N ALA A 70 1.85 15.95 10.67
CA ALA A 70 1.22 17.14 10.09
C ALA A 70 0.29 16.76 8.93
N ALA A 71 -0.61 17.68 8.59
CA ALA A 71 -1.50 17.57 7.45
C ALA A 71 -1.38 18.82 6.57
N PHE A 72 -1.49 18.61 5.27
CA PHE A 72 -1.32 19.64 4.25
C PHE A 72 -2.38 19.47 3.15
N THR A 73 -2.68 20.56 2.45
CA THR A 73 -3.56 20.54 1.28
C THR A 73 -2.73 20.66 0.01
N GLU A 74 -2.94 19.78 -0.95
CA GLU A 74 -2.37 19.87 -2.29
C GLU A 74 -2.97 21.09 -3.01
N GLU A 75 -2.12 22.05 -3.34
CA GLU A 75 -2.49 23.29 -4.03
C GLU A 75 -2.27 23.15 -5.54
N MET A 76 -1.16 22.54 -5.93
CA MET A 76 -0.79 22.36 -7.33
C MET A 76 -0.08 21.05 -7.55
N ARG A 77 -0.31 20.45 -8.72
CA ARG A 77 0.43 19.30 -9.23
C ARG A 77 0.74 19.50 -10.70
N GLN A 78 2.02 19.52 -11.02
CA GLN A 78 2.49 19.72 -12.39
C GLN A 78 3.88 19.10 -12.58
N ASP A 79 4.15 18.52 -13.76
CA ASP A 79 5.49 18.08 -14.19
C ASP A 79 6.23 17.19 -13.18
N GLY A 80 5.49 16.29 -12.53
CA GLY A 80 6.05 15.37 -11.54
C GLY A 80 6.40 16.00 -10.20
N GLN A 81 5.85 17.19 -9.93
CA GLN A 81 6.02 17.94 -8.69
C GLN A 81 4.65 18.19 -8.05
N VAL A 82 4.64 18.33 -6.73
CA VAL A 82 3.44 18.63 -5.94
C VAL A 82 3.77 19.76 -4.98
N ILE A 83 2.94 20.79 -4.94
CA ILE A 83 2.97 21.84 -3.91
C ILE A 83 1.89 21.57 -2.89
N LEU A 84 2.31 21.46 -1.64
CA LEU A 84 1.45 21.31 -0.48
C LEU A 84 1.44 22.63 0.30
N ARG A 85 0.28 23.02 0.82
CA ARG A 85 0.11 24.22 1.62
C ARG A 85 -0.39 23.86 3.02
N ASP A 86 0.20 24.49 4.03
CA ASP A 86 -0.33 24.55 5.38
C ASP A 86 -0.78 25.97 5.67
N GLU A 87 -2.10 26.18 5.72
CA GLU A 87 -2.68 27.49 5.96
C GLU A 87 -2.44 28.00 7.38
N LYS A 88 -2.27 27.11 8.37
CA LYS A 88 -2.10 27.51 9.77
C LYS A 88 -0.70 28.05 10.02
N ARG A 89 0.30 27.48 9.35
CA ARG A 89 1.71 27.85 9.48
C ARG A 89 2.19 28.81 8.39
N ASP A 90 1.29 29.19 7.48
CA ASP A 90 1.58 29.99 6.28
C ASP A 90 2.86 29.51 5.57
N MET A 91 2.85 28.24 5.18
CA MET A 91 4.01 27.62 4.55
C MET A 91 3.61 26.70 3.41
N GLN A 92 4.54 26.55 2.48
CA GLN A 92 4.40 25.64 1.36
C GLN A 92 5.56 24.64 1.33
N ILE A 93 5.24 23.42 0.92
CA ILE A 93 6.19 22.34 0.71
C ILE A 93 6.14 21.94 -0.76
N LEU A 94 7.30 21.92 -1.40
CA LEU A 94 7.50 21.39 -2.73
C LEU A 94 8.00 19.94 -2.61
N LEU A 95 7.28 19.00 -3.20
CA LEU A 95 7.70 17.61 -3.37
C LEU A 95 8.06 17.37 -4.84
N ARG A 96 9.32 17.04 -5.09
CA ARG A 96 9.86 16.68 -6.41
C ARG A 96 10.32 15.22 -6.42
N SER A 97 10.67 14.68 -7.59
CA SER A 97 11.17 13.29 -7.68
C SER A 97 12.46 13.02 -6.90
N ASP A 98 13.23 14.05 -6.57
CA ASP A 98 14.57 13.99 -5.97
C ASP A 98 14.68 14.67 -4.59
N LEU A 99 13.80 15.63 -4.30
CA LEU A 99 13.89 16.44 -3.08
C LEU A 99 12.53 16.92 -2.57
N CYS A 100 12.54 17.33 -1.31
CA CYS A 100 11.50 18.09 -0.66
C CYS A 100 12.10 19.42 -0.21
N ALA A 101 11.39 20.52 -0.45
CA ALA A 101 11.81 21.86 -0.04
C ALA A 101 10.63 22.63 0.57
N MET A 102 10.91 23.64 1.38
CA MET A 102 9.89 24.47 2.00
C MET A 102 10.12 25.96 1.77
N ARG A 103 9.05 26.73 1.85
CA ARG A 103 9.09 28.19 1.96
C ARG A 103 8.01 28.68 2.91
N HIS A 104 8.26 29.81 3.56
CA HIS A 104 7.29 30.50 4.42
C HIS A 104 6.73 31.74 3.74
N GLY A 105 5.41 31.91 3.85
CA GLY A 105 4.67 33.06 3.33
C GLY A 105 5.07 33.44 1.90
N ASN A 106 5.50 34.68 1.73
CA ASN A 106 5.85 35.26 0.42
C ASN A 106 7.34 35.13 0.08
N GLN A 107 8.10 34.23 0.71
CA GLN A 107 9.46 33.97 0.28
C GLN A 107 9.47 33.50 -1.18
N GLU A 108 10.36 34.07 -2.00
CA GLU A 108 10.47 33.69 -3.40
C GLU A 108 11.12 32.31 -3.56
N GLU A 109 12.04 31.96 -2.68
CA GLU A 109 12.87 30.75 -2.80
C GLU A 109 12.44 29.63 -1.85
N PHE A 110 12.48 28.41 -2.38
CA PHE A 110 12.33 27.18 -1.60
C PHE A 110 13.67 26.73 -1.04
N HIS A 111 13.70 26.42 0.25
CA HIS A 111 14.85 25.87 0.96
C HIS A 111 14.72 24.36 1.07
N GLN A 112 15.74 23.61 0.64
CA GLN A 112 15.70 22.15 0.68
C GLN A 112 15.61 21.65 2.13
N LEU A 113 14.65 20.74 2.36
CA LEU A 113 14.44 20.06 3.64
C LEU A 113 14.99 18.64 3.63
N TYR A 114 14.61 17.86 2.62
CA TYR A 114 14.93 16.44 2.56
C TYR A 114 15.33 16.03 1.15
N ALA A 115 16.23 15.06 1.04
CA ALA A 115 16.36 14.25 -0.17
C ALA A 115 15.35 13.09 -0.09
N GLY A 116 14.76 12.72 -1.22
CA GLY A 116 13.74 11.67 -1.24
C GLY A 116 13.13 11.47 -2.62
N GLN A 117 12.04 10.72 -2.69
CA GLN A 117 11.41 10.37 -3.95
C GLN A 117 9.95 9.96 -3.81
N PHE A 118 9.21 10.07 -4.91
CA PHE A 118 7.87 9.50 -5.01
C PHE A 118 7.92 7.97 -5.08
N LEU A 119 6.99 7.32 -4.38
CA LEU A 119 6.80 5.89 -4.40
C LEU A 119 5.61 5.52 -5.30
N LYS A 120 5.73 4.38 -5.98
CA LYS A 120 4.58 3.73 -6.62
C LYS A 120 3.69 3.15 -5.51
N THR A 121 2.42 3.50 -5.49
CA THR A 121 1.45 2.96 -4.52
C THR A 121 0.67 1.83 -5.16
N VAL A 122 0.48 0.75 -4.40
CA VAL A 122 -0.31 -0.42 -4.80
C VAL A 122 -1.53 -0.48 -3.91
N ASP A 123 -2.69 -0.69 -4.50
CA ASP A 123 -3.95 -0.90 -3.79
C ASP A 123 -4.38 -2.34 -3.98
N CYS A 124 -4.49 -3.06 -2.88
CA CYS A 124 -4.85 -4.47 -2.81
C CYS A 124 -6.17 -4.64 -2.05
N THR A 125 -7.16 -3.79 -2.31
CA THR A 125 -8.47 -3.88 -1.65
C THR A 125 -9.22 -5.12 -2.09
#